data_AF-A0A9P7S5R2-F1
#
_entry.id   AF-A0A9P7S5R2-F1
#
_cell.length_a   1.000
_cell.length_b   1.000
_cell.length_c   1.000
_cell.angle_alpha   90.00
_cell.angle_beta   90.00
_cell.angle_gamma   90.00
#
_symmetry.space_group_name_H-M   'P 1'
#
loop_
_entity.id
_entity.type
_entity.pdbx_description
1 polymer ?
#
loop_
_entity_poly.entity_id
_entity_poly.type
_entity_poly.pdbx_seq_one_letter_code
_entity_poly.pdbx_strand_id
1 'polypeptide(L)'
;MSFKSKANLSYSDAVRAFNDETFISNLNDACRHLARSSVKLIQAFDTISDELNTVDIRKYKSTPPMRPLWLSIQQDFKDVIRQHQTSAGLISGRLKMFYGLILPMVTRDVHKGSPRSHNEKIHVLKSYMNISSDHVTFTHNLATTALKLTRNLNTFHTEFAKMSSQGEKSGQTELQDLTHKLSHVEGAVKQYEILLRVESYFANQSLPPIYLG
;
A
#
# COMPACT_ATOMS: atom_id res chain seq x y z
N MET A 1 30.39 17.71 -21.04
CA MET A 1 28.99 17.23 -21.16
C MET A 1 28.13 18.01 -20.18
N SER A 2 27.23 18.85 -20.69
CA SER A 2 26.36 19.70 -19.87
C SER A 2 25.19 18.86 -19.35
N PHE A 3 25.06 18.75 -18.03
CA PHE A 3 23.86 18.22 -17.39
C PHE A 3 22.71 19.17 -17.72
N LYS A 4 21.81 18.78 -18.64
CA LYS A 4 20.53 19.47 -18.83
C LYS A 4 19.82 19.48 -17.48
N SER A 5 19.71 20.65 -16.85
CA SER A 5 18.91 20.83 -15.65
C SER A 5 17.48 20.37 -15.97
N LYS A 6 16.96 19.39 -15.24
CA LYS A 6 15.51 19.11 -15.21
C LYS A 6 14.80 20.45 -15.03
N ALA A 7 13.92 20.80 -15.95
CA ALA A 7 13.10 22.00 -15.82
C ALA A 7 12.44 21.97 -14.45
N ASN A 8 12.80 22.91 -13.58
CA ASN A 8 12.19 23.04 -12.27
C ASN A 8 10.72 23.43 -12.52
N LEU A 9 9.82 22.52 -12.18
CA LEU A 9 8.38 22.75 -12.28
C LEU A 9 8.06 23.99 -11.41
N SER A 10 7.50 25.05 -11.99
CA SER A 10 7.12 26.22 -11.20
C SER A 10 5.90 25.90 -10.35
N TYR A 11 5.69 26.65 -9.26
CA TYR A 11 4.48 26.49 -8.43
C TYR A 11 3.20 26.64 -9.25
N SER A 12 3.17 27.59 -10.21
CA SER A 12 2.05 27.75 -11.14
C SER A 12 1.86 26.54 -12.05
N ASP A 13 2.93 25.88 -12.49
CA ASP A 13 2.83 24.67 -13.32
C ASP A 13 2.31 23.49 -12.50
N ALA A 14 2.75 23.36 -11.24
CA ALA A 14 2.21 22.35 -10.31
C ALA A 14 0.71 22.57 -10.07
N VAL A 15 0.31 23.79 -9.73
CA VAL A 15 -1.08 24.16 -9.48
C VAL A 15 -1.95 23.92 -10.71
N ARG A 16 -1.45 24.26 -11.91
CA ARG A 16 -2.17 23.98 -13.16
C ARG A 16 -2.33 22.48 -13.40
N ALA A 17 -1.28 21.69 -13.17
CA ALA A 17 -1.35 20.23 -13.35
C ALA A 17 -2.29 19.54 -12.35
N PHE A 18 -2.31 19.98 -11.08
CA PHE A 18 -3.20 19.40 -10.06
C PHE A 18 -4.66 19.86 -10.17
N ASN A 19 -4.91 21.00 -10.83
CA ASN A 19 -6.26 21.48 -11.13
C ASN A 19 -6.74 21.08 -12.54
N ASP A 20 -5.93 20.34 -13.30
CA ASP A 20 -6.33 19.82 -14.61
C ASP A 20 -7.46 18.81 -14.44
N GLU A 21 -8.60 19.05 -15.09
CA GLU A 21 -9.79 18.20 -14.97
C GLU A 21 -9.52 16.77 -15.43
N THR A 22 -8.67 16.60 -16.45
CA THR A 22 -8.27 15.27 -16.96
C THR A 22 -7.44 14.53 -15.92
N PHE A 23 -6.47 15.20 -15.29
CA PHE A 23 -5.68 14.64 -14.21
C PHE A 23 -6.56 14.21 -13.02
N ILE A 24 -7.47 15.09 -12.58
CA ILE A 24 -8.41 14.79 -11.48
C ILE A 24 -9.31 13.59 -11.84
N SER A 25 -9.84 13.56 -13.06
CA SER A 25 -10.66 12.43 -13.54
C SER A 25 -9.87 11.12 -13.54
N ASN A 26 -8.66 11.13 -14.10
CA ASN A 26 -7.77 9.96 -14.15
C ASN A 26 -7.41 9.46 -12.74
N LEU A 27 -7.13 10.38 -11.81
CA LEU A 27 -6.85 10.04 -10.42
C LEU A 27 -8.07 9.39 -9.74
N ASN A 28 -9.25 9.97 -9.93
CA ASN A 28 -10.50 9.41 -9.40
C ASN A 28 -10.79 8.02 -10.00
N ASP A 29 -10.56 7.83 -11.30
CA ASP A 29 -10.69 6.54 -11.96
C ASP A 29 -9.72 5.49 -11.41
N ALA A 30 -8.46 5.86 -11.21
CA ALA A 30 -7.47 4.99 -10.59
C ALA A 30 -7.88 4.60 -9.16
N CYS A 31 -8.34 5.53 -8.34
CA CYS A 31 -8.83 5.25 -6.99
C CYS A 31 -10.05 4.32 -7.00
N ARG A 32 -11.02 4.55 -7.91
CA ARG A 32 -12.19 3.67 -8.07
C ARG A 32 -11.78 2.28 -8.53
N HIS A 33 -10.84 2.18 -9.46
CA HIS A 33 -10.31 0.91 -9.94
C HIS A 33 -9.59 0.15 -8.84
N LEU A 34 -8.79 0.82 -8.02
CA LEU A 34 -8.10 0.25 -6.87
C LEU A 34 -9.12 -0.33 -5.86
N ALA A 35 -10.12 0.47 -5.46
CA ALA A 35 -11.15 0.03 -4.53
C ALA A 35 -11.94 -1.19 -5.04
N ARG A 36 -12.34 -1.18 -6.32
CA ARG A 36 -13.03 -2.32 -6.95
C ARG A 36 -12.14 -3.56 -7.01
N SER A 37 -10.86 -3.39 -7.33
CA SER A 37 -9.89 -4.49 -7.37
C SER A 37 -9.68 -5.12 -6.00
N SER A 38 -9.59 -4.32 -4.93
CA SER A 38 -9.50 -4.82 -3.56
C SER A 38 -10.72 -5.67 -3.17
N VAL A 39 -11.93 -5.23 -3.53
CA VAL A 39 -13.17 -6.01 -3.27
C VAL A 39 -13.17 -7.32 -4.03
N LYS A 40 -12.81 -7.31 -5.33
CA LYS A 40 -12.72 -8.52 -6.15
C LYS A 40 -11.70 -9.52 -5.59
N LEU A 41 -10.57 -9.03 -5.08
CA LEU A 41 -9.56 -9.89 -4.47
C LEU A 41 -10.07 -10.54 -3.18
N ILE A 42 -10.77 -9.80 -2.32
CA ILE A 42 -11.39 -10.37 -1.12
C ILE A 42 -12.38 -11.48 -1.51
N GLN A 43 -13.22 -11.25 -2.52
CA GLN A 43 -14.15 -12.26 -3.03
C GLN A 43 -13.44 -13.50 -3.59
N ALA A 44 -12.31 -13.32 -4.27
CA ALA A 44 -11.48 -14.43 -4.74
C ALA A 44 -10.89 -15.22 -3.57
N PHE A 45 -10.44 -14.54 -2.51
CA PHE A 45 -10.01 -15.20 -1.27
C PHE A 45 -11.12 -16.03 -0.62
N ASP A 46 -12.35 -15.50 -0.56
CA ASP A 46 -13.51 -16.21 -0.03
C ASP A 46 -13.85 -17.44 -0.89
N THR A 47 -13.88 -17.29 -2.22
CA THR A 47 -14.15 -18.39 -3.16
C THR A 47 -13.14 -19.53 -2.99
N ILE A 48 -11.84 -19.20 -2.93
CA ILE A 48 -10.78 -20.20 -2.70
C ILE A 48 -10.91 -20.84 -1.31
N SER A 49 -11.37 -20.11 -0.30
CA SER A 49 -11.59 -20.67 1.04
C SER A 49 -12.66 -21.76 1.04
N ASP A 50 -13.74 -21.56 0.29
CA ASP A 50 -14.85 -22.52 0.17
C ASP A 50 -14.43 -23.76 -0.64
N GLU A 51 -13.67 -23.56 -1.71
CA GLU A 51 -13.10 -24.65 -2.52
C GLU A 51 -12.07 -25.46 -1.71
N LEU A 52 -11.17 -24.80 -0.97
CA LEU A 52 -10.22 -25.47 -0.06
C LEU A 52 -10.93 -26.25 1.04
N ASN A 53 -12.03 -25.73 1.59
CA ASN A 53 -12.83 -26.47 2.57
C ASN A 53 -13.36 -27.78 1.99
N THR A 54 -13.80 -27.75 0.73
CA THR A 54 -14.28 -28.94 0.02
C THR A 54 -13.15 -29.94 -0.22
N VAL A 55 -11.95 -29.47 -0.55
CA VAL A 55 -10.74 -30.31 -0.69
C VAL A 55 -10.35 -30.95 0.64
N ASP A 56 -10.25 -30.15 1.71
CA ASP A 56 -9.91 -30.61 3.07
C ASP A 56 -10.91 -31.69 3.57
N ILE A 57 -12.20 -31.59 3.20
CA ILE A 57 -13.24 -32.58 3.51
C ILE A 57 -13.12 -33.86 2.66
N ARG A 58 -12.73 -33.76 1.38
CA ARG A 58 -12.79 -34.86 0.39
C ARG A 58 -11.59 -35.82 0.43
N LYS A 59 -10.36 -35.40 0.76
CA LYS A 59 -9.11 -36.22 0.86
C LYS A 59 -7.97 -35.30 1.40
N TYR A 60 -7.01 -35.65 2.28
CA TYR A 60 -6.14 -36.82 2.46
C TYR A 60 -5.78 -36.98 3.96
N LYS A 61 -5.88 -38.19 4.55
CA LYS A 61 -5.49 -38.50 5.95
C LYS A 61 -4.01 -38.21 6.30
N SER A 62 -3.18 -37.82 5.33
CA SER A 62 -1.73 -37.64 5.46
C SER A 62 -1.26 -36.20 5.35
N THR A 63 -2.16 -35.23 5.09
CA THR A 63 -1.78 -33.84 4.82
C THR A 63 -2.52 -32.91 5.79
N PRO A 64 -1.85 -31.93 6.41
CA PRO A 64 -2.51 -30.94 7.25
C PRO A 64 -3.58 -30.15 6.46
N PRO A 65 -4.69 -29.75 7.10
CA PRO A 65 -5.73 -28.96 6.45
C PRO A 65 -5.16 -27.62 6.00
N MET A 66 -5.50 -27.20 4.78
CA MET A 66 -4.90 -26.02 4.14
C MET A 66 -5.71 -24.75 4.42
N ARG A 67 -7.02 -24.89 4.64
CA ARG A 67 -7.91 -23.76 4.90
C ARG A 67 -7.47 -22.87 6.07
N PRO A 68 -7.00 -23.38 7.23
CA PRO A 68 -6.54 -22.51 8.32
C PRO A 68 -5.38 -21.60 7.92
N LEU A 69 -4.40 -22.12 7.17
CA LEU A 69 -3.27 -21.33 6.68
C LEU A 69 -3.74 -20.30 5.64
N TRP A 70 -4.64 -20.68 4.75
CA TRP A 70 -5.24 -19.77 3.78
C TRP A 70 -6.00 -18.62 4.43
N LEU A 71 -6.82 -18.90 5.45
CA LEU A 71 -7.55 -17.87 6.20
C LEU A 71 -6.61 -16.91 6.92
N SER A 72 -5.47 -17.39 7.41
CA SER A 72 -4.41 -16.53 7.98
C SER A 72 -3.85 -15.56 6.92
N ILE A 73 -3.54 -16.07 5.72
CA ILE A 73 -3.06 -15.24 4.59
C ILE A 73 -4.14 -14.23 4.15
N GLN A 74 -5.40 -14.65 4.11
CA GLN A 74 -6.52 -13.77 3.82
C GLN A 74 -6.65 -12.64 4.86
N GLN A 75 -6.47 -12.97 6.14
CA GLN A 75 -6.50 -11.97 7.22
C GLN A 75 -5.33 -10.98 7.08
N ASP A 76 -4.12 -11.46 6.81
CA ASP A 76 -2.96 -10.61 6.52
C ASP A 76 -3.26 -9.64 5.35
N PHE A 77 -3.93 -10.12 4.29
CA PHE A 77 -4.33 -9.27 3.16
C PHE A 77 -5.37 -8.21 3.55
N LYS A 78 -6.39 -8.57 4.34
CA LYS A 78 -7.38 -7.62 4.86
C LYS A 78 -6.71 -6.54 5.70
N ASP A 79 -5.72 -6.90 6.51
CA ASP A 79 -4.96 -5.96 7.31
C ASP A 79 -4.10 -5.02 6.45
N VAL A 80 -3.48 -5.51 5.38
CA VAL A 80 -2.77 -4.65 4.41
C VAL A 80 -3.70 -3.64 3.74
N ILE A 81 -4.90 -4.06 3.31
CA ILE A 81 -5.90 -3.14 2.74
C ILE A 81 -6.28 -2.06 3.77
N ARG A 82 -6.57 -2.47 5.01
CA ARG A 82 -6.96 -1.55 6.09
C ARG A 82 -5.84 -0.55 6.39
N GLN A 83 -4.60 -1.01 6.48
CA GLN A 83 -3.44 -0.15 6.72
C GLN A 83 -3.22 0.83 5.56
N HIS A 84 -3.40 0.40 4.31
CA HIS A 84 -3.31 1.31 3.16
C HIS A 84 -4.37 2.41 3.20
N GLN A 85 -5.62 2.08 3.55
CA GLN A 85 -6.67 3.08 3.74
C GLN A 85 -6.32 4.10 4.83
N THR A 86 -5.74 3.63 5.94
CA THR A 86 -5.22 4.50 6.99
C THR A 86 -4.08 5.40 6.47
N SER A 87 -3.15 4.86 5.68
CA SER A 87 -2.06 5.62 5.05
C SER A 87 -2.61 6.78 4.20
N ALA A 88 -3.56 6.49 3.31
CA ALA A 88 -4.19 7.50 2.47
C ALA A 88 -4.87 8.62 3.30
N GLY A 89 -5.52 8.25 4.41
CA GLY A 89 -6.09 9.21 5.36
C GLY A 89 -5.03 10.11 6.01
N LEU A 90 -3.91 9.54 6.45
CA LEU A 90 -2.78 10.28 7.03
C LEU A 90 -2.13 11.23 6.01
N ILE A 91 -1.93 10.80 4.76
CA ILE A 91 -1.44 11.65 3.66
C ILE A 91 -2.38 12.84 3.47
N SER A 92 -3.69 12.59 3.34
CA SER A 92 -4.69 13.64 3.16
C SER A 92 -4.68 14.65 4.32
N GLY A 93 -4.61 14.15 5.56
CA GLY A 93 -4.51 14.99 6.76
C GLY A 93 -3.25 15.85 6.77
N ARG A 94 -2.09 15.28 6.44
CA ARG A 94 -0.81 15.99 6.34
C ARG A 94 -0.85 17.08 5.27
N LEU A 95 -1.40 16.80 4.09
CA LEU A 95 -1.57 17.79 3.04
C LEU A 95 -2.46 18.95 3.48
N LYS A 96 -3.59 18.67 4.14
CA LYS A 96 -4.47 19.71 4.68
C LYS A 96 -3.77 20.58 5.73
N MET A 97 -3.01 19.97 6.65
CA MET A 97 -2.21 20.71 7.62
C MET A 97 -1.13 21.56 6.95
N PHE A 98 -0.46 21.01 5.94
CA PHE A 98 0.55 21.73 5.19
C PHE A 98 -0.02 22.98 4.52
N TYR A 99 -1.09 22.84 3.73
CA TYR A 99 -1.69 23.95 3.00
C TYR A 99 -2.46 24.92 3.89
N GLY A 100 -3.18 24.43 4.90
CA GLY A 100 -4.06 25.24 5.74
C GLY A 100 -3.34 25.95 6.89
N LEU A 101 -2.25 25.38 7.41
CA LEU A 101 -1.56 25.90 8.59
C LEU A 101 -0.09 26.22 8.33
N ILE A 102 0.67 25.27 7.79
CA ILE A 102 2.13 25.42 7.68
C ILE A 102 2.50 26.47 6.63
N LEU A 103 2.00 26.35 5.40
CA LEU A 103 2.33 27.23 4.29
C LEU A 103 1.97 28.71 4.59
N PRO A 104 0.76 29.05 5.10
CA PRO A 104 0.45 30.42 5.49
C PRO A 104 1.32 30.93 6.65
N MET A 105 1.69 30.07 7.59
CA MET A 105 2.50 30.43 8.75
C MET A 105 3.95 30.77 8.37
N VAL A 106 4.54 30.03 7.42
CA VAL A 106 5.93 30.25 6.95
C VAL A 106 6.04 31.38 5.92
N THR A 107 4.98 31.65 5.15
CA THR A 107 4.95 32.75 4.16
C THR A 107 4.62 34.10 4.78
N ARG A 108 4.01 34.13 5.98
CA ARG A 108 3.81 35.37 6.74
C ARG A 108 5.14 35.93 7.26
N ASP A 109 5.44 37.14 6.78
CA ASP A 109 6.60 38.00 7.06
C ASP A 109 7.30 37.68 8.40
N VAL A 110 8.50 37.09 8.33
CA VAL A 110 9.30 36.69 9.49
C VAL A 110 9.78 37.91 10.30
N HIS A 111 9.85 39.08 9.65
CA HIS A 111 10.38 40.31 10.22
C HIS A 111 9.38 41.15 11.02
N LYS A 112 8.09 40.77 11.07
CA LYS A 112 7.05 41.50 11.81
C LYS A 112 6.57 40.78 13.09
N GLY A 113 7.19 39.67 13.46
CA GLY A 113 6.77 38.83 14.60
C GLY A 113 7.60 39.05 15.87
N SER A 114 6.96 38.93 17.04
CA SER A 114 7.66 38.89 18.33
C SER A 114 8.45 37.57 18.48
N PRO A 115 9.49 37.51 19.34
CA PRO A 115 10.23 36.26 19.62
C PRO A 115 9.33 35.11 20.08
N ARG A 116 8.24 35.42 20.79
CA ARG A 116 7.22 34.45 21.20
C ARG A 116 6.51 33.82 19.99
N SER A 117 6.14 34.63 18.99
CA SER A 117 5.56 34.13 17.75
C SER A 117 6.53 33.26 16.95
N HIS A 118 7.83 33.52 17.02
CA HIS A 118 8.85 32.71 16.36
C HIS A 118 8.98 31.31 17.00
N ASN A 119 9.01 31.24 18.32
CA ASN A 119 9.06 29.96 19.05
C ASN A 119 7.81 29.10 18.79
N GLU A 120 6.62 29.71 18.72
CA GLU A 120 5.38 29.02 18.36
C GLU A 120 5.46 28.44 16.94
N LYS A 121 5.95 29.20 15.96
CA LYS A 121 6.17 28.71 14.58
C LYS A 121 7.12 27.50 14.55
N ILE A 122 8.24 27.58 15.27
CA ILE A 122 9.20 26.46 15.37
C ILE A 122 8.52 25.23 15.97
N HIS A 123 7.74 25.39 17.04
CA HIS A 123 7.04 24.28 17.69
C HIS A 123 6.05 23.59 16.74
N VAL A 124 5.27 24.38 16.00
CA VAL A 124 4.32 23.86 14.99
C VAL A 124 5.06 23.11 13.87
N LEU A 125 6.17 23.67 13.36
CA LEU A 125 6.99 23.00 12.34
C LEU A 125 7.59 21.68 12.85
N LYS A 126 8.12 21.65 14.08
CA LYS A 126 8.63 20.43 14.71
C LYS A 126 7.54 19.37 14.86
N SER A 127 6.34 19.77 15.30
CA SER A 127 5.20 18.87 15.40
C SER A 127 4.81 18.29 14.04
N TYR A 128 4.74 19.12 12.99
CA TYR A 128 4.48 18.68 11.63
C TYR A 128 5.55 17.72 11.08
N MET A 129 6.82 17.96 11.41
CA MET A 129 7.93 17.07 11.05
C MET A 129 7.84 15.72 11.78
N ASN A 130 7.50 15.71 13.07
CA ASN A 130 7.30 14.47 13.81
C ASN A 130 6.17 13.63 13.21
N ILE A 131 5.00 14.24 12.94
CA ILE A 131 3.88 13.58 12.25
C ILE A 131 4.32 13.04 10.88
N SER A 132 5.18 13.78 10.17
CA SER A 132 5.71 13.35 8.88
C SER A 132 6.64 12.15 9.01
N SER A 133 7.50 12.11 10.04
CA SER A 133 8.38 10.98 10.34
C SER A 133 7.59 9.73 10.74
N ASP A 134 6.57 9.89 11.58
CA ASP A 134 5.67 8.80 11.99
C ASP A 134 4.96 8.20 10.77
N HIS A 135 4.51 9.05 9.84
CA HIS A 135 3.88 8.62 8.60
C HIS A 135 4.84 7.83 7.70
N VAL A 136 6.10 8.26 7.58
CA VAL A 136 7.12 7.53 6.81
C VAL A 136 7.34 6.13 7.42
N THR A 137 7.46 6.05 8.74
CA THR A 137 7.61 4.78 9.46
C THR A 137 6.41 3.87 9.23
N PHE A 138 5.19 4.41 9.32
CA PHE A 138 3.96 3.69 9.03
C PHE A 138 3.94 3.13 7.59
N THR A 139 4.28 3.95 6.60
CA THR A 139 4.32 3.56 5.18
C THR A 139 5.37 2.46 4.94
N HIS A 140 6.53 2.54 5.60
CA HIS A 140 7.56 1.51 5.53
C HIS A 140 7.10 0.17 6.12
N ASN A 141 6.42 0.22 7.27
CA ASN A 141 5.86 -0.98 7.91
C ASN A 141 4.77 -1.63 7.05
N LEU A 142 3.94 -0.81 6.39
CA LEU A 142 2.94 -1.29 5.42
C LEU A 142 3.60 -2.04 4.26
N ALA A 143 4.64 -1.46 3.64
CA ALA A 143 5.38 -2.12 2.55
C ALA A 143 6.03 -3.43 3.01
N THR A 144 6.60 -3.46 4.23
CA THR A 144 7.18 -4.67 4.82
C THR A 144 6.13 -5.75 5.07
N THR A 145 4.93 -5.37 5.52
CA THR A 145 3.82 -6.28 5.76
C THR A 145 3.30 -6.87 4.45
N ALA A 146 3.12 -6.05 3.41
CA ALA A 146 2.72 -6.51 2.08
C ALA A 146 3.75 -7.47 1.45
N LEU A 147 5.04 -7.22 1.71
CA LEU A 147 6.12 -8.12 1.30
C LEU A 147 6.04 -9.49 1.99
N LYS A 148 5.81 -9.49 3.30
CA LYS A 148 5.63 -10.72 4.08
C LYS A 148 4.42 -11.52 3.56
N LEU A 149 3.30 -10.85 3.32
CA LEU A 149 2.10 -11.46 2.73
C LEU A 149 2.42 -12.12 1.38
N THR A 150 3.09 -11.41 0.48
CA THR A 150 3.45 -11.93 -0.85
C THR A 150 4.32 -13.17 -0.75
N ARG A 151 5.30 -13.19 0.18
CA ARG A 151 6.13 -14.38 0.44
C ARG A 151 5.29 -15.55 0.96
N ASN A 152 4.42 -15.31 1.94
CA ASN A 152 3.56 -16.34 2.52
C ASN A 152 2.62 -16.95 1.46
N LEU A 153 2.03 -16.10 0.61
CA LEU A 153 1.15 -16.53 -0.47
C LEU A 153 1.89 -17.34 -1.53
N ASN A 154 3.10 -16.93 -1.92
CA ASN A 154 3.93 -17.68 -2.87
C ASN A 154 4.35 -19.05 -2.29
N THR A 155 4.75 -19.09 -1.02
CA THR A 155 5.05 -20.36 -0.32
C THR A 155 3.83 -21.28 -0.31
N PHE A 156 2.66 -20.77 0.06
CA PHE A 156 1.41 -21.53 0.04
C PHE A 156 1.11 -22.08 -1.36
N HIS A 157 1.16 -21.24 -2.38
CA HIS A 157 0.89 -21.64 -3.76
C HIS A 157 1.89 -22.68 -4.26
N THR A 158 3.18 -22.53 -3.94
CA THR A 158 4.22 -23.50 -4.33
C THR A 158 3.97 -24.87 -3.68
N GLU A 159 3.66 -24.91 -2.39
CA GLU A 159 3.32 -26.17 -1.71
C GLU A 159 2.03 -26.78 -2.26
N PHE A 160 1.02 -25.94 -2.53
CA PHE A 160 -0.24 -26.38 -3.14
C PHE A 160 -0.03 -27.01 -4.52
N ALA A 161 0.75 -26.38 -5.39
CA ALA A 161 1.05 -26.88 -6.72
C ALA A 161 1.79 -28.23 -6.69
N LYS A 162 2.74 -28.42 -5.76
CA LYS A 162 3.41 -29.71 -5.54
C LYS A 162 2.40 -30.80 -5.20
N MET A 163 1.50 -30.53 -4.26
CA MET A 163 0.45 -31.47 -3.86
C MET A 163 -0.50 -31.80 -5.02
N SER A 164 -0.90 -30.78 -5.80
CA SER A 164 -1.73 -30.99 -6.99
C SER A 164 -1.05 -31.86 -8.05
N SER A 165 0.27 -31.80 -8.17
CA SER A 165 1.03 -32.61 -9.14
C SER A 165 1.23 -34.07 -8.70
N GLN A 166 1.16 -34.34 -7.39
CA GLN A 166 1.38 -35.66 -6.78
C GLN A 166 0.09 -36.42 -6.45
N GLY A 167 -1.09 -35.77 -6.56
CA GLY A 167 -2.38 -36.34 -6.20
C GLY A 167 -2.89 -37.45 -7.13
N GLU A 168 -3.82 -38.26 -6.63
CA GLU A 168 -4.52 -39.30 -7.41
C GLU A 168 -5.35 -38.68 -8.55
N LYS A 169 -5.54 -39.44 -9.65
CA LYS A 169 -6.25 -38.97 -10.85
C LYS A 169 -7.69 -38.46 -10.60
N SER A 170 -8.36 -38.91 -9.52
CA SER A 170 -9.67 -38.38 -9.12
C SER A 170 -9.49 -37.08 -8.31
N GLY A 171 -9.79 -35.92 -8.92
CA GLY A 171 -9.66 -34.60 -8.27
C GLY A 171 -8.56 -33.72 -8.86
N GLN A 172 -7.77 -34.24 -9.80
CA GLN A 172 -6.66 -33.49 -10.42
C GLN A 172 -7.13 -32.24 -11.18
N THR A 173 -8.29 -32.29 -11.82
CA THR A 173 -8.89 -31.13 -12.52
C THR A 173 -9.36 -30.03 -11.55
N GLU A 174 -9.96 -30.41 -10.42
CA GLU A 174 -10.39 -29.46 -9.36
C GLU A 174 -9.16 -28.76 -8.74
N LEU A 175 -8.09 -29.53 -8.47
CA LEU A 175 -6.84 -29.00 -7.93
C LEU A 175 -6.08 -28.11 -8.94
N GLN A 176 -6.13 -28.44 -10.23
CA GLN A 176 -5.56 -27.61 -11.29
C GLN A 176 -6.31 -26.28 -11.44
N ASP A 177 -7.65 -26.29 -11.40
CA ASP A 177 -8.45 -25.06 -11.43
C ASP A 177 -8.15 -24.17 -10.21
N LEU A 178 -8.04 -24.77 -9.01
CA LEU A 178 -7.68 -24.04 -7.80
C LEU A 178 -6.26 -23.45 -7.88
N THR A 179 -5.31 -24.18 -8.46
CA THR A 179 -3.95 -23.69 -8.70
C THR A 179 -3.95 -22.47 -9.62
N HIS A 180 -4.76 -22.47 -10.67
CA HIS A 180 -4.88 -21.33 -11.58
C HIS A 180 -5.50 -20.10 -10.86
N LYS A 181 -6.55 -20.30 -10.05
CA LYS A 181 -7.14 -19.22 -9.23
C LYS A 181 -6.14 -18.65 -8.22
N LEU A 182 -5.35 -19.51 -7.57
CA LEU A 182 -4.29 -19.10 -6.66
C LEU A 182 -3.22 -18.26 -7.37
N SER A 183 -2.81 -18.66 -8.56
CA SER A 183 -1.85 -17.89 -9.38
C SER A 183 -2.38 -16.50 -9.71
N HIS A 184 -3.68 -16.38 -10.02
CA HIS A 184 -4.31 -15.08 -10.27
C HIS A 184 -4.29 -14.18 -9.03
N VAL A 185 -4.66 -14.71 -7.85
CA VAL A 185 -4.62 -13.97 -6.59
C VAL A 185 -3.20 -13.56 -6.23
N GLU A 186 -2.23 -14.46 -6.39
CA GLU A 186 -0.81 -14.16 -6.16
C GLU A 186 -0.31 -13.03 -7.07
N GLY A 187 -0.61 -13.10 -8.37
CA GLY A 187 -0.23 -12.06 -9.34
C GLY A 187 -0.80 -10.69 -8.98
N ALA A 188 -2.06 -10.65 -8.56
CA ALA A 188 -2.72 -9.40 -8.17
C ALA A 188 -2.18 -8.83 -6.84
N VAL A 189 -1.91 -9.69 -5.85
CA VAL A 189 -1.28 -9.27 -4.58
C VAL A 189 0.13 -8.72 -4.81
N LYS A 190 0.92 -9.31 -5.72
CA LYS A 190 2.23 -8.78 -6.13
C LYS A 190 2.13 -7.38 -6.74
N GLN A 191 1.14 -7.13 -7.60
CA GLN A 191 0.93 -5.78 -8.15
C GLN A 191 0.62 -4.75 -7.06
N TYR A 192 -0.17 -5.15 -6.05
CA TYR A 192 -0.49 -4.31 -4.90
C TYR A 192 0.75 -4.00 -4.05
N GLU A 193 1.62 -5.00 -3.85
CA GLU A 193 2.89 -4.85 -3.14
C GLU A 193 3.85 -3.88 -3.83
N ILE A 194 3.95 -3.93 -5.17
CA ILE A 194 4.74 -2.97 -5.96
C ILE A 194 4.24 -1.54 -5.74
N LEU A 195 2.92 -1.32 -5.76
CA LEU A 195 2.32 0.00 -5.55
C LEU A 195 2.69 0.57 -4.16
N LEU A 196 2.61 -0.25 -3.12
CA LEU A 196 2.97 0.15 -1.76
C LEU A 196 4.47 0.45 -1.59
N ARG A 197 5.34 -0.26 -2.32
CA ARG A 197 6.78 0.05 -2.33
C ARG A 197 7.06 1.41 -2.95
N VAL A 198 6.37 1.76 -4.03
CA VAL A 198 6.50 3.07 -4.68
C VAL A 198 6.07 4.18 -3.69
N GLU A 199 4.96 3.99 -2.99
CA GLU A 199 4.51 4.89 -1.92
C GLU A 199 5.58 5.07 -0.83
N SER A 200 6.16 3.98 -0.34
CA SER A 200 7.23 4.00 0.67
C SER A 200 8.49 4.72 0.18
N TYR A 201 8.88 4.52 -1.08
CA TYR A 201 10.03 5.20 -1.67
C TYR A 201 9.84 6.72 -1.68
N PHE A 202 8.68 7.21 -2.13
CA PHE A 202 8.39 8.64 -2.15
C PHE A 202 8.26 9.22 -0.74
N ALA A 203 7.70 8.46 0.21
CA ALA A 203 7.65 8.87 1.61
C ALA A 203 9.06 9.13 2.18
N ASN A 204 10.03 8.25 1.88
CA ASN A 204 11.41 8.39 2.33
C ASN A 204 12.16 9.57 1.69
N GLN A 205 11.86 9.91 0.43
CA GLN A 205 12.46 11.08 -0.23
C GLN A 205 11.91 12.43 0.22
N SER A 206 10.76 12.43 0.90
CA SER A 206 10.06 13.65 1.30
C SER A 206 10.61 14.30 2.58
N LEU A 207 11.52 13.62 3.29
CA LEU A 207 12.19 14.16 4.48
C LEU A 207 13.54 14.76 4.06
N PRO A 208 13.81 16.05 4.31
CA PRO A 208 15.17 16.57 4.16
C PRO A 208 16.10 15.84 5.14
N PRO A 209 17.38 15.59 4.77
CA PRO A 209 18.35 15.08 5.72
C PRO A 209 18.42 16.06 6.89
N ILE A 210 18.04 15.60 8.08
CA ILE A 210 18.18 16.37 9.30
C ILE A 210 19.69 16.43 9.61
N TYR A 211 20.37 17.41 9.05
CA TYR A 211 21.69 17.79 9.54
C TYR A 211 21.48 18.48 10.89
N LEU A 212 21.60 17.70 11.97
CA LEU A 212 21.83 18.22 13.30
C LEU A 212 23.27 18.75 13.33
N GLY A 213 23.42 20.05 13.09
CA GLY A 213 24.60 20.82 13.45
C GLY A 213 24.45 21.40 14.84
#